data_AF-A0A8J3NHH2-F1
#
_entry.id   AF-A0A8J3NHH2-F1
#
_cell.length_a   1.000
_cell.length_b   1.000
_cell.length_c   1.000
_cell.angle_alpha   90.00
_cell.angle_beta   90.00
_cell.angle_gamma   90.00
#
_symmetry.space_group_name_H-M   'P 1'
#
loop_
_entity.id
_entity.type
_entity.pdbx_description
1 polymer ?
#
loop_
_entity_poly.entity_id
_entity_poly.type
_entity_poly.pdbx_seq_one_letter_code
_entity_poly.pdbx_strand_id
1 'polypeptide(L)'
;MIEGVLVAESLRDGGVLDGLPLRLTRVTRSRTGSATAAQPTHWTLLYVAAPDDCAEALAAALAGCLAPEGGWYCDFGTGTEKFVVFADRVFRYARGDRAAGDRAREYARSVGVPGPQLDWAD
;
A
#
# COMPACT_ATOMS: atom_id res chain seq x y z
N MET A 1 -1.73 9.20 -13.37
CA MET A 1 -1.49 7.76 -13.54
C MET A 1 -0.91 7.25 -12.24
N ILE A 2 -1.46 6.18 -11.70
CA ILE A 2 -0.94 5.52 -10.50
C ILE A 2 0.30 4.75 -10.90
N GLU A 3 1.37 4.93 -10.13
CA GLU A 3 2.58 4.12 -10.20
C GLU A 3 2.96 3.72 -8.77
N GLY A 4 3.30 2.46 -8.58
CA GLY A 4 3.59 1.96 -7.24
C GLY A 4 4.26 0.60 -7.23
N VAL A 5 4.53 0.13 -6.02
CA VAL A 5 5.13 -1.17 -5.77
C VAL A 5 4.25 -1.92 -4.78
N LEU A 6 3.78 -3.09 -5.18
CA LEU A 6 3.13 -4.04 -4.28
C LEU A 6 4.17 -5.07 -3.82
N VAL A 7 4.27 -5.29 -2.52
CA VAL A 7 5.05 -6.40 -1.96
C VAL A 7 4.17 -7.64 -2.02
N ALA A 8 4.55 -8.69 -2.75
CA ALA A 8 3.69 -9.87 -2.89
C ALA A 8 3.38 -10.53 -1.54
N GLU A 9 4.35 -10.51 -0.62
CA GLU A 9 4.22 -11.04 0.74
C GLU A 9 3.34 -10.17 1.66
N SER A 10 2.86 -9.01 1.20
CA SER A 10 1.87 -8.21 1.94
C SER A 10 0.44 -8.68 1.71
N LEU A 11 0.21 -9.60 0.77
CA LEU A 11 -1.10 -10.20 0.52
C LEU A 11 -1.39 -11.31 1.55
N ARG A 12 -2.65 -11.43 1.97
CA ARG A 12 -3.11 -12.54 2.83
C ARG A 12 -3.14 -13.85 2.05
N ASP A 13 -2.99 -14.97 2.76
CA ASP A 13 -3.18 -16.29 2.16
C ASP A 13 -4.56 -16.42 1.51
N GLY A 14 -4.58 -16.81 0.24
CA GLY A 14 -5.80 -16.89 -0.58
C GLY A 14 -6.36 -15.54 -1.03
N GLY A 15 -5.71 -14.42 -0.70
CA GLY A 15 -6.07 -13.09 -1.18
C GLY A 15 -5.93 -12.98 -2.70
N VAL A 16 -6.91 -12.37 -3.35
CA VAL A 16 -6.93 -12.17 -4.80
C VAL A 16 -7.02 -10.67 -5.09
N LEU A 17 -6.14 -10.18 -5.94
CA LEU A 17 -6.19 -8.85 -6.53
C LEU A 17 -6.45 -9.01 -8.03
N ASP A 18 -7.70 -8.87 -8.44
CA ASP A 18 -8.15 -9.07 -9.83
C ASP A 18 -9.14 -7.99 -10.27
N GLY A 19 -9.62 -8.08 -11.51
CA GLY A 19 -10.65 -7.17 -12.05
C GLY A 19 -10.20 -5.72 -12.28
N LEU A 20 -8.91 -5.43 -12.17
CA LEU A 20 -8.34 -4.09 -12.30
C LEU A 20 -7.38 -3.99 -13.50
N PRO A 21 -7.30 -2.84 -14.17
CA PRO A 21 -6.39 -2.61 -15.30
C PRO A 21 -4.93 -2.37 -14.84
N LEU A 22 -4.40 -3.28 -14.03
CA LEU A 22 -3.03 -3.21 -13.52
C LEU A 22 -2.03 -3.66 -14.58
N ARG A 23 -1.11 -2.78 -14.95
CA ARG A 23 0.04 -3.12 -15.78
C ARG A 23 1.24 -3.43 -14.91
N LEU A 24 1.68 -4.69 -14.89
CA LEU A 24 2.95 -5.08 -14.29
C LEU A 24 4.10 -4.58 -15.18
N THR A 25 4.98 -3.75 -14.61
CA THR A 25 6.10 -3.12 -15.35
C THR A 25 7.44 -3.75 -15.02
N ARG A 26 7.61 -4.27 -13.80
CA ARG A 26 8.83 -4.93 -13.34
C ARG A 26 8.54 -5.85 -12.16
N VAL A 27 9.31 -6.92 -12.03
CA VAL A 27 9.36 -7.78 -10.84
C VAL A 27 10.79 -7.84 -10.34
N THR A 28 11.00 -7.64 -9.04
CA THR A 28 12.28 -7.91 -8.39
C THR A 28 12.07 -8.73 -7.12
N ARG A 29 13.10 -9.46 -6.68
CA ARG A 29 13.10 -10.14 -5.38
C ARG A 29 14.44 -9.89 -4.70
N SER A 30 14.40 -9.34 -3.49
CA SER A 30 15.62 -9.00 -2.76
C SER A 30 15.39 -9.09 -1.26
N ARG A 31 16.49 -9.20 -0.50
CA ARG A 31 16.46 -9.05 0.95
C ARG A 31 16.08 -7.60 1.29
N THR A 32 15.13 -7.41 2.19
CA THR A 32 14.76 -6.09 2.71
C THR A 32 15.58 -5.77 3.97
N GLY A 33 15.96 -4.49 4.12
CA GLY A 33 16.59 -3.97 5.34
C GLY A 33 15.58 -3.45 6.36
N SER A 34 14.29 -3.44 6.04
CA SER A 34 13.24 -2.77 6.81
C SER A 34 12.10 -3.69 7.26
N ALA A 35 12.25 -5.03 7.13
CA ALA A 35 11.26 -5.98 7.62
C ALA A 35 11.01 -5.84 9.13
N THR A 36 9.74 -5.86 9.55
CA THR A 36 9.38 -6.11 10.95
C THR A 36 9.66 -7.57 11.33
N ALA A 37 9.63 -7.89 12.62
CA ALA A 37 9.78 -9.27 13.10
C ALA A 37 8.68 -10.22 12.56
N ALA A 38 7.53 -9.66 12.15
CA ALA A 38 6.40 -10.40 11.59
C ALA A 38 6.41 -10.44 10.04
N GLN A 39 7.41 -9.84 9.39
CA GLN A 39 7.54 -9.82 7.93
C GLN A 39 8.69 -10.74 7.48
N PRO A 40 8.58 -11.37 6.30
CA PRO A 40 9.68 -12.13 5.72
C PRO A 40 10.84 -11.19 5.37
N THR A 41 12.06 -11.71 5.47
CA THR A 41 13.29 -10.95 5.19
C THR A 41 13.56 -10.74 3.71
N HIS A 42 12.85 -11.44 2.82
CA HIS A 42 12.92 -11.26 1.38
C HIS A 42 11.55 -10.86 0.85
N TRP A 43 11.51 -9.81 0.03
CA TRP A 43 10.29 -9.30 -0.57
C TRP A 43 10.34 -9.46 -2.08
N THR A 44 9.21 -9.80 -2.65
CA THR A 44 8.95 -9.78 -4.09
C THR A 44 8.22 -8.48 -4.42
N LEU A 45 8.90 -7.56 -5.09
CA LEU A 45 8.36 -6.26 -5.45
C LEU A 45 7.74 -6.32 -6.85
N LEU A 46 6.45 -6.09 -6.91
CA LEU A 46 5.65 -5.98 -8.13
C LEU A 46 5.46 -4.50 -8.45
N TYR A 47 6.22 -4.00 -9.42
CA TYR A 47 6.07 -2.62 -9.89
C TYR A 47 4.88 -2.57 -10.83
N VAL A 48 3.89 -1.76 -10.50
CA VAL A 48 2.61 -1.69 -11.21
C VAL A 48 2.28 -0.25 -11.62
N ALA A 49 1.53 -0.12 -12.71
CA ALA A 49 0.91 1.12 -13.13
C ALA A 49 -0.58 0.92 -13.40
N ALA A 50 -1.38 1.94 -13.17
CA ALA A 50 -2.82 1.91 -13.42
C ALA A 50 -3.38 3.30 -13.78
N PRO A 51 -4.49 3.38 -14.53
CA PRO A 51 -5.27 4.61 -14.70
C PRO A 51 -5.70 5.24 -13.36
N ASP A 52 -5.83 6.57 -13.30
CA ASP A 52 -6.25 7.26 -12.07
C ASP A 52 -7.73 7.01 -11.72
N ASP A 53 -8.56 6.73 -12.73
CA ASP A 53 -10.00 6.49 -12.56
C ASP A 53 -10.30 5.17 -11.83
N CYS A 54 -9.34 4.23 -11.77
CA CYS A 54 -9.48 3.00 -10.98
C CYS A 54 -8.94 3.12 -9.55
N ALA A 55 -8.51 4.30 -9.09
CA ALA A 55 -7.90 4.50 -7.78
C ALA A 55 -8.76 3.96 -6.62
N GLU A 56 -10.06 4.26 -6.64
CA GLU A 56 -10.99 3.84 -5.58
C GLU A 56 -11.23 2.32 -5.60
N ALA A 57 -11.42 1.73 -6.79
CA ALA A 57 -11.56 0.29 -6.95
C ALA A 57 -10.29 -0.45 -6.53
N LEU A 58 -9.11 0.08 -6.87
CA LEU A 58 -7.82 -0.45 -6.43
C LEU A 58 -7.68 -0.40 -4.91
N ALA A 59 -8.04 0.72 -4.27
CA ALA A 59 -7.99 0.83 -2.81
C ALA A 59 -8.89 -0.20 -2.12
N ALA A 60 -10.11 -0.39 -2.62
CA ALA A 60 -11.06 -1.37 -2.08
C ALA A 60 -10.54 -2.81 -2.24
N ALA A 61 -10.02 -3.16 -3.42
CA ALA A 61 -9.47 -4.49 -3.68
C ALA A 61 -8.24 -4.78 -2.80
N LEU A 62 -7.33 -3.81 -2.68
CA LEU A 62 -6.17 -3.92 -1.78
C LEU A 62 -6.59 -4.10 -0.31
N ALA A 63 -7.58 -3.33 0.16
CA ALA A 63 -8.08 -3.50 1.53
C ALA A 63 -8.63 -4.91 1.78
N GLY A 64 -9.23 -5.54 0.76
CA GLY A 64 -9.76 -6.91 0.85
C GLY A 64 -8.69 -8.01 0.78
N CYS A 65 -7.51 -7.74 0.24
CA CYS A 65 -6.48 -8.77 0.00
C CYS A 65 -5.17 -8.56 0.77
N LEU A 66 -4.95 -7.42 1.42
CA LEU A 66 -3.78 -7.22 2.29
C LEU A 66 -3.87 -8.08 3.57
N ALA A 67 -2.73 -8.58 4.04
CA ALA A 67 -2.65 -9.28 5.32
C ALA A 67 -2.85 -8.31 6.49
N PRO A 68 -3.69 -8.65 7.49
CA PRO A 68 -3.97 -7.78 8.63
C PRO A 68 -2.82 -7.70 9.64
N GLU A 69 -1.94 -8.70 9.63
CA GLU A 69 -0.78 -8.78 10.51
C GLU A 69 0.50 -8.37 9.78
N GLY A 70 1.52 -7.97 10.54
CA GLY A 70 2.83 -7.63 9.97
C GLY A 70 3.00 -6.15 9.59
N GLY A 71 1.99 -5.30 9.81
CA GLY A 71 2.09 -3.86 9.53
C GLY A 71 2.20 -3.56 8.04
N TRP A 72 1.46 -4.30 7.22
CA TRP A 72 1.43 -4.09 5.78
C TRP A 72 0.49 -2.96 5.39
N TYR A 73 0.89 -2.20 4.37
CA TYR A 73 0.06 -1.18 3.78
C TYR A 73 0.48 -0.95 2.32
N CYS A 74 -0.36 -0.25 1.56
CA CYS A 74 0.00 0.35 0.29
C CYS A 74 -0.36 1.83 0.34
N ASP A 75 0.55 2.72 -0.07
CA ASP A 75 0.22 4.10 -0.35
C ASP A 75 0.33 4.38 -1.85
N PHE A 76 -0.60 5.17 -2.37
CA PHE A 76 -0.57 5.67 -3.74
C PHE A 76 -1.39 6.96 -3.85
N GLY A 77 -1.39 7.59 -5.02
CA GLY A 77 -2.17 8.79 -5.24
C GLY A 77 -2.47 9.03 -6.69
N THR A 78 -3.41 9.94 -6.91
CA THR A 78 -3.72 10.54 -8.20
C THR A 78 -3.16 11.97 -8.24
N GLY A 79 -3.55 12.75 -9.26
CA GLY A 79 -3.23 14.17 -9.32
C GLY A 79 -3.82 14.99 -8.15
N THR A 80 -4.95 14.55 -7.56
CA THR A 80 -5.70 15.33 -6.57
C THR A 80 -5.85 14.65 -5.22
N GLU A 81 -5.68 13.33 -5.16
CA GLU A 81 -5.96 12.55 -3.96
C GLU A 81 -4.81 11.62 -3.59
N LYS A 82 -4.74 11.26 -2.30
CA LYS A 82 -3.86 10.25 -1.72
C LYS A 82 -4.70 9.14 -1.09
N PHE A 83 -4.18 7.94 -1.20
CA PHE A 83 -4.74 6.72 -0.65
C PHE A 83 -3.67 6.03 0.19
N VAL A 84 -4.03 5.67 1.43
CA VAL A 84 -3.23 4.79 2.28
C VAL A 84 -4.13 3.64 2.69
N VAL A 85 -3.75 2.43 2.29
CA VAL A 85 -4.59 1.24 2.35
C VAL A 85 -3.95 0.22 3.27
N PHE A 86 -4.71 -0.23 4.25
CA PHE A 86 -4.41 -1.35 5.14
C PHE A 86 -5.44 -2.45 4.90
N ALA A 87 -5.23 -3.63 5.49
CA ALA A 87 -6.28 -4.63 5.56
C ALA A 87 -7.56 -4.01 6.15
N ASP A 88 -8.67 -4.16 5.43
CA ASP A 88 -10.01 -3.74 5.84
C ASP A 88 -10.17 -2.23 6.17
N ARG A 89 -9.20 -1.39 5.77
CA ARG A 89 -9.24 0.06 6.02
C ARG A 89 -8.55 0.88 4.95
N VAL A 90 -9.25 1.90 4.46
CA VAL A 90 -8.75 2.87 3.49
C VAL A 90 -8.79 4.27 4.08
N PHE A 91 -7.66 4.98 4.00
CA PHE A 91 -7.61 6.43 4.18
C PHE A 91 -7.51 7.09 2.82
N ARG A 92 -8.51 7.92 2.49
CA ARG A 92 -8.55 8.73 1.27
C ARG A 92 -8.63 10.19 1.65
N TYR A 93 -7.78 11.03 1.06
CA TYR A 93 -7.77 12.46 1.36
C TYR A 93 -7.20 13.28 0.20
N ALA A 94 -7.54 14.57 0.17
CA ALA A 94 -7.01 15.50 -0.82
C ALA A 94 -5.50 15.72 -0.61
N ARG A 95 -4.75 15.91 -1.70
CA ARG A 95 -3.32 16.25 -1.58
C ARG A 95 -3.15 17.57 -0.81
N GLY A 96 -2.17 17.59 0.09
CA GLY A 96 -1.92 18.72 0.98
C GLY A 96 -2.81 18.78 2.23
N ASP A 97 -3.80 17.88 2.39
CA ASP A 97 -4.55 17.74 3.65
C ASP A 97 -3.68 17.06 4.71
N ARG A 98 -2.89 17.87 5.42
CA ARG A 98 -1.98 17.41 6.47
C ARG A 98 -2.70 16.73 7.62
N ALA A 99 -3.87 17.22 8.02
CA ALA A 99 -4.62 16.67 9.15
C ALA A 99 -5.15 15.26 8.81
N ALA A 100 -5.60 15.03 7.57
CA ALA A 100 -5.96 13.69 7.13
C ALA A 100 -4.74 12.76 6.99
N GLY A 101 -3.63 13.27 6.45
CA GLY A 101 -2.37 12.53 6.38
C GLY A 101 -1.85 12.10 7.77
N ASP A 102 -1.92 12.99 8.76
CA ASP A 102 -1.50 12.69 10.13
C ASP A 102 -2.34 11.60 10.77
N ARG A 103 -3.67 11.60 10.53
CA ARG A 103 -4.56 10.51 10.99
C ARG A 103 -4.20 9.15 10.37
N ALA A 104 -3.82 9.15 9.09
CA ALA A 104 -3.36 7.92 8.43
C ALA A 104 -2.04 7.43 9.02
N ARG A 105 -1.08 8.33 9.29
CA ARG A 105 0.20 8.00 9.94
C ARG A 105 0.02 7.52 11.38
N GLU A 106 -0.89 8.13 12.13
CA GLU A 106 -1.23 7.70 13.50
C GLU A 106 -1.77 6.26 13.49
N TYR A 107 -2.69 5.96 12.59
CA TYR A 107 -3.18 4.58 12.43
C TYR A 107 -2.07 3.62 11.98
N ALA A 108 -1.21 4.03 11.05
CA ALA A 108 -0.08 3.21 10.63
C ALA A 108 0.82 2.81 11.80
N ARG A 109 1.14 3.76 12.68
CA ARG A 109 1.91 3.48 13.91
C ARG A 109 1.16 2.53 14.84
N SER A 110 -0.16 2.70 14.98
CA SER A 110 -0.96 1.84 15.87
C SER A 110 -1.06 0.39 15.40
N VAL A 111 -0.93 0.14 14.09
CA VAL A 111 -0.87 -1.21 13.50
C VAL A 111 0.55 -1.74 13.29
N GLY A 112 1.56 -1.04 13.83
CA GLY A 112 2.94 -1.53 13.88
C GLY A 112 3.80 -1.23 12.65
N VAL A 113 3.40 -0.29 11.79
CA VAL A 113 4.25 0.17 10.69
C VAL A 113 5.48 0.92 11.25
N PRO A 114 6.71 0.52 10.90
CA PRO A 114 7.92 1.19 11.37
C PRO A 114 7.99 2.65 10.92
N GLY A 115 8.45 3.53 11.81
CA GLY A 115 8.63 4.96 11.51
C GLY A 115 9.39 5.28 10.21
N PRO A 116 10.50 4.59 9.89
CA PRO A 116 11.21 4.79 8.62
C PRO A 116 10.41 4.45 7.37
N GLN A 117 9.34 3.64 7.49
CA GLN A 117 8.44 3.34 6.38
C GLN A 117 7.29 4.36 6.28
N LEU A 118 7.20 5.36 7.17
CA LEU A 118 6.18 6.40 7.15
C LEU A 118 6.70 7.70 6.53
N ASP A 119 7.58 7.61 5.53
CA ASP A 119 8.20 8.72 4.82
C ASP A 119 7.36 9.23 3.64
N TRP A 120 6.04 9.00 3.68
CA TRP A 120 5.11 9.37 2.60
C TRP A 120 5.22 10.86 2.26
N ALA A 121 5.60 11.16 1.02
CA ALA A 121 5.57 12.51 0.48
C ALA A 121 4.13 12.97 0.20
N ASP A 122 3.89 14.28 0.35
CA ASP A 122 2.63 14.95 -0.01
C ASP A 122 2.38 14.96 -1.53
#